data_AF-A0A3D1ESN8-F1
#
_entry.id   AF-A0A3D1ESN8-F1
#
_cell.length_a   1.000
_cell.length_b   1.000
_cell.length_c   1.000
_cell.angle_alpha   90.00
_cell.angle_beta   90.00
_cell.angle_gamma   90.00
#
_symmetry.space_group_name_H-M   'P 1'
#
loop_
_entity.id
_entity.type
_entity.pdbx_description
1 polymer ?
#
loop_
_entity_poly.entity_id
_entity_poly.type
_entity_poly.pdbx_seq_one_letter_code
_entity_poly.pdbx_strand_id
1 'polypeptide(L)'
;MRQELFDGLHVWWLPIGLLIAVFSAWWSSRRGQHTKWSGVPKSLPRSWRQRTRWVPRLLGWLALLLLLFGLAGPRGVREHREVTGQGLAITLCVDRSGSMLALDLADSVVRRSRLDVVKDVVDRFVRGDTTMAGRRGDLLSIVQFGT
;
A
#
# COMPACT_ATOMS: atom_id res chain seq x y z
N MET A 1 12.57 11.61 3.66
CA MET A 1 12.72 11.55 2.19
C MET A 1 13.99 10.82 1.70
N ARG A 2 15.18 10.99 2.32
CA ARG A 2 16.38 10.21 1.91
C ARG A 2 16.40 8.75 2.38
N GLN A 3 15.70 8.38 3.45
CA GLN A 3 15.78 7.04 4.04
C GLN A 3 14.98 5.98 3.26
N GLU A 4 13.82 6.32 2.69
CA GLU A 4 13.03 5.35 1.90
C GLU A 4 13.72 4.90 0.59
N LEU A 5 14.61 5.74 0.04
CA LEU A 5 15.39 5.38 -1.14
C LEU A 5 16.42 4.29 -0.82
N PHE A 6 17.00 4.33 0.38
CA PHE A 6 17.94 3.30 0.87
C PHE A 6 17.20 2.03 1.33
N ASP A 7 15.94 2.15 1.76
CA ASP A 7 15.13 0.99 2.10
C ASP A 7 14.70 0.15 0.89
N GLY A 8 14.47 0.82 -0.24
CA GLY A 8 14.24 0.14 -1.51
C GLY A 8 15.47 -0.61 -2.02
N LEU A 9 16.65 0.01 -1.93
CA LEU A 9 17.90 -0.48 -2.53
C LEU A 9 18.39 -1.79 -1.94
N HIS A 10 18.36 -1.97 -0.61
CA HIS A 10 18.90 -3.18 0.05
C HIS A 10 18.14 -4.46 -0.33
N VAL A 11 16.84 -4.36 -0.61
CA VAL A 11 16.00 -5.49 -1.03
C VAL A 11 16.41 -6.06 -2.39
N TRP A 12 17.05 -5.27 -3.27
CA TRP A 12 17.48 -5.75 -4.60
C TRP A 12 18.79 -6.54 -4.57
N TRP A 13 19.67 -6.32 -3.58
CA TRP A 13 20.97 -7.00 -3.53
C TRP A 13 20.84 -8.49 -3.15
N LEU A 14 19.83 -8.86 -2.36
CA LEU A 14 19.56 -10.24 -1.99
C LEU A 14 19.18 -11.12 -3.20
N PRO A 15 18.19 -10.77 -4.04
CA PRO A 15 17.87 -11.56 -5.23
C PRO A 15 18.98 -11.51 -6.29
N ILE A 16 19.69 -10.38 -6.43
CA ILE A 16 20.85 -10.28 -7.34
C ILE A 16 21.99 -11.19 -6.86
N GLY A 17 22.27 -11.22 -5.56
CA GLY A 17 23.28 -12.09 -4.96
C GLY A 17 22.92 -13.58 -5.11
N LEU A 18 21.65 -13.93 -4.88
CA LEU A 18 21.16 -15.30 -5.10
C LEU A 18 21.25 -15.71 -6.58
N LEU A 19 20.93 -14.79 -7.50
CA LEU A 19 21.10 -14.97 -8.94
C LEU A 19 22.54 -15.29 -9.31
N ILE A 20 23.50 -14.51 -8.79
CA ILE A 20 24.93 -14.70 -9.04
C ILE A 20 25.41 -16.02 -8.43
N ALA A 21 24.94 -16.40 -7.24
CA ALA A 21 25.27 -17.67 -6.60
C ALA A 21 24.73 -18.87 -7.39
N VAL A 22 23.47 -18.83 -7.83
CA VAL A 22 22.86 -19.89 -8.65
C VAL A 22 23.53 -19.97 -10.02
N PHE A 23 23.79 -18.83 -10.66
CA PHE A 23 24.47 -18.78 -11.96
C PHE A 23 25.91 -19.29 -11.86
N SER A 24 26.66 -18.90 -10.84
CA SER A 24 28.04 -19.37 -10.62
C SER A 24 28.11 -20.86 -10.27
N ALA A 25 27.19 -21.38 -9.46
CA ALA A 25 27.08 -22.82 -9.16
C ALA A 25 26.68 -23.64 -10.41
N TRP A 26 25.76 -23.12 -11.22
CA TRP A 26 25.38 -23.72 -12.49
C TRP A 26 26.50 -23.67 -13.54
N TRP A 27 27.28 -22.59 -13.57
CA TRP A 27 28.44 -22.44 -14.46
C TRP A 27 29.60 -23.33 -14.02
N SER A 28 29.84 -23.42 -12.71
CA SER A 28 30.85 -24.29 -12.08
C SER A 28 30.55 -25.77 -12.33
N SER A 29 29.31 -26.21 -12.13
CA SER A 29 28.88 -27.59 -12.40
C SER A 29 28.91 -27.96 -13.88
N ARG A 30 29.08 -26.99 -14.78
CA ARG A 30 29.30 -27.20 -16.22
C ARG A 30 30.76 -27.25 -16.64
N ARG A 31 31.71 -27.06 -15.72
CA ARG A 31 33.12 -27.44 -15.94
C ARG A 31 33.34 -28.96 -15.84
N GLY A 32 32.29 -29.76 -16.06
CA GLY A 32 32.38 -31.18 -16.33
C GLY A 32 33.11 -31.41 -17.65
N GLN A 33 34.21 -32.14 -17.56
CA GLN A 33 35.26 -32.28 -18.56
C GLN A 33 34.74 -32.59 -19.97
N HIS A 34 35.19 -31.80 -20.95
CA HIS A 34 35.11 -32.18 -22.36
C HIS A 34 36.07 -33.35 -22.61
N THR A 35 35.57 -34.58 -22.46
CA THR A 35 36.25 -35.75 -23.01
C THR A 35 36.09 -35.70 -24.53
N LYS A 36 37.10 -35.16 -25.22
CA LYS A 36 37.16 -35.17 -26.69
C LYS A 36 37.45 -36.60 -27.14
N TRP A 37 36.42 -37.31 -27.56
CA TRP A 37 36.55 -38.62 -28.21
C TRP A 37 36.78 -38.42 -29.72
N SER A 38 37.94 -38.85 -30.23
CA SER A 38 38.38 -38.60 -31.61
C SER A 38 37.77 -39.55 -32.66
N GLY A 39 37.01 -40.57 -32.25
CA GLY A 39 36.53 -41.65 -33.13
C GLY A 39 35.15 -41.45 -33.80
N VAL A 40 34.54 -40.26 -33.78
CA VAL A 40 33.17 -40.07 -34.30
C VAL A 40 33.19 -39.55 -35.75
N PRO A 41 32.58 -40.27 -36.72
CA PRO A 41 32.44 -39.79 -38.10
C PRO A 41 31.68 -38.47 -38.17
N LYS A 42 32.16 -37.50 -38.95
CA LYS A 42 31.51 -36.18 -39.10
C LYS A 42 30.15 -36.21 -39.83
N SER A 43 29.80 -37.32 -40.48
CA SER A 43 28.65 -37.46 -41.38
C SER A 43 27.38 -38.04 -40.74
N LEU A 44 27.34 -38.20 -39.41
CA LEU A 44 26.16 -38.74 -38.73
C LEU A 44 25.00 -37.72 -38.68
N PRO A 45 23.74 -38.13 -38.96
CA PRO A 45 22.59 -37.26 -38.83
C PRO A 45 22.38 -36.86 -37.36
N ARG A 46 22.11 -35.56 -37.14
CA ARG A 46 21.84 -35.03 -35.79
C ARG A 46 20.54 -35.59 -35.24
N SER A 47 20.61 -36.29 -34.11
CA SER A 47 19.43 -36.84 -33.44
C SER A 47 18.54 -35.73 -32.85
N TRP A 48 17.26 -36.03 -32.63
CA TRP A 48 16.32 -35.14 -31.95
C TRP A 48 16.87 -34.63 -30.61
N ARG A 49 17.54 -35.50 -29.85
CA ARG A 49 18.17 -35.17 -28.57
C ARG A 49 19.29 -34.12 -28.71
N GLN A 50 20.03 -34.13 -29.82
CA GLN A 50 21.01 -33.08 -30.11
C GLN A 50 20.34 -31.76 -30.51
N ARG A 51 19.24 -31.83 -31.27
CA ARG A 51 18.49 -30.64 -31.70
C ARG A 51 17.78 -29.95 -30.53
N THR A 52 17.27 -30.68 -29.54
CA THR A 52 16.55 -30.11 -28.38
C THR A 52 17.44 -29.83 -27.17
N ARG A 53 18.76 -29.99 -27.29
CA ARG A 53 19.71 -29.77 -26.16
C ARG A 53 19.67 -28.34 -25.60
N TRP A 54 19.19 -27.36 -26.37
CA TRP A 54 19.03 -25.97 -25.93
C TRP A 54 17.72 -25.71 -25.17
N VAL A 55 16.70 -26.56 -25.34
CA VAL A 55 15.36 -26.35 -24.76
C VAL A 55 15.40 -26.26 -23.23
N PRO A 56 16.05 -27.17 -22.48
CA PRO A 56 16.14 -27.06 -21.02
C PRO A 56 16.88 -25.80 -20.56
N ARG A 57 17.80 -25.28 -21.37
CA ARG A 57 18.53 -24.04 -21.06
C ARG A 57 17.63 -22.82 -21.23
N LEU A 58 16.86 -22.77 -22.32
CA LEU A 58 15.92 -21.67 -22.54
C LEU A 58 14.85 -21.65 -21.43
N LEU A 59 14.32 -22.82 -21.07
CA LEU A 59 13.29 -22.93 -20.04
C LEU A 59 13.80 -22.46 -18.67
N GLY A 60 15.06 -22.77 -18.34
CA GLY A 60 15.70 -22.28 -17.11
C GLY A 60 15.85 -20.76 -17.07
N TRP A 61 16.26 -20.14 -18.18
CA TRP A 61 16.33 -18.67 -18.28
C TRP A 61 14.96 -18.01 -18.18
N LEU A 62 13.94 -18.60 -18.80
CA LEU A 62 12.58 -18.09 -18.74
C LEU A 62 12.01 -18.16 -17.32
N ALA A 63 12.22 -19.28 -16.62
CA ALA A 63 11.82 -19.44 -15.22
C ALA A 63 12.51 -18.41 -14.31
N LEU A 64 13.79 -18.12 -14.55
CA LEU A 64 14.55 -17.13 -13.80
C LEU A 64 14.03 -15.70 -14.02
N LEU A 65 13.68 -15.34 -15.26
CA LEU A 65 13.07 -14.06 -15.59
C LEU A 65 11.69 -13.90 -14.93
N LEU A 66 10.86 -14.95 -15.00
CA LEU A 66 9.54 -14.96 -14.34
C LEU A 66 9.65 -14.82 -12.83
N LEU A 67 10.62 -15.51 -12.21
CA LEU A 67 10.90 -15.38 -10.78
C LEU A 67 11.31 -13.95 -10.42
N LEU A 68 12.19 -13.32 -11.21
CA LEU A 68 12.61 -11.93 -11.00
C LEU A 68 11.44 -10.97 -11.10
N PHE A 69 10.58 -11.15 -12.09
CA PHE A 69 9.41 -10.31 -12.30
C PHE A 69 8.40 -10.46 -11.15
N GLY A 70 8.21 -11.68 -10.65
CA GLY A 70 7.40 -11.95 -9.46
C GLY A 70 7.98 -11.35 -8.19
N LEU A 71 9.30 -11.44 -8.00
CA LEU A 71 9.99 -10.91 -6.81
C LEU A 71 10.05 -9.38 -6.79
N ALA A 72 10.12 -8.73 -7.95
CA ALA A 72 10.08 -7.27 -8.04
C ALA A 72 8.81 -6.73 -7.36
N GLY A 73 7.70 -7.48 -7.46
CA GLY A 73 6.41 -7.19 -6.84
C GLY A 73 5.77 -5.91 -7.41
N PRO A 74 4.47 -5.88 -7.69
CA PRO A 74 3.79 -4.62 -7.97
C PRO A 74 3.79 -3.78 -6.68
N ARG A 75 4.82 -2.94 -6.50
CA ARG A 75 4.85 -1.93 -5.44
C ARG A 75 3.96 -0.78 -5.88
N GLY A 76 2.65 -1.01 -5.82
CA GLY A 76 1.68 0.06 -5.89
C GLY A 76 2.00 1.01 -4.74
N VAL A 77 2.52 2.19 -5.08
CA VAL A 77 2.66 3.28 -4.12
C VAL A 77 1.25 3.59 -3.64
N ARG A 78 0.87 3.05 -2.48
CA ARG A 78 -0.27 3.61 -1.76
C ARG A 78 0.16 5.04 -1.49
N GLU A 79 -0.51 5.99 -2.13
CA GLU A 79 -0.50 7.36 -1.64
C GLU A 79 -1.02 7.30 -0.21
N HIS A 80 -0.09 7.21 0.74
CA HIS A 80 -0.36 7.68 2.08
C HIS A 80 -0.50 9.18 1.94
N ARG A 81 -1.72 9.62 1.64
CA ARG A 81 -2.11 10.99 1.83
C ARG A 81 -2.12 11.20 3.33
N GLU A 82 -0.94 11.48 3.88
CA GLU A 82 -0.79 12.02 5.22
C GLU A 82 -1.60 13.32 5.22
N VAL A 83 -2.82 13.24 5.75
CA VAL A 83 -3.55 14.43 6.12
C VAL A 83 -2.76 14.98 7.31
N THR A 84 -1.76 15.80 7.05
CA THR A 84 -1.04 16.59 8.06
C THR A 84 -2.00 17.65 8.61
N GLY A 85 -3.07 17.20 9.24
CA GLY A 85 -3.92 17.99 10.12
C GLY A 85 -3.50 17.70 11.54
N GLN A 86 -3.28 18.74 12.34
CA GLN A 86 -3.26 18.57 13.80
C GLN A 86 -4.68 18.14 14.20
N GLY A 87 -4.89 16.84 14.40
CA GLY A 87 -6.16 16.33 14.90
C GLY A 87 -6.40 16.89 16.31
N LEU A 88 -7.36 17.79 16.44
CA LEU A 88 -7.71 18.37 17.73
C LEU A 88 -8.62 17.41 18.50
N ALA A 89 -8.40 17.29 19.80
CA ALA A 89 -9.35 16.64 20.70
C ALA A 89 -10.28 17.70 21.29
N ILE A 90 -11.58 17.59 21.01
CA ILE A 90 -12.60 18.59 21.34
C ILE A 90 -13.71 17.92 22.15
N THR A 91 -14.00 18.46 23.34
CA THR A 91 -15.11 18.02 24.18
C THR A 91 -16.24 19.05 24.12
N LEU A 92 -17.41 18.61 23.66
CA LEU A 92 -18.63 19.40 23.59
C LEU A 92 -19.44 19.20 24.88
N CYS A 93 -19.62 20.27 25.65
CA CYS A 93 -20.47 20.26 26.84
C CYS A 93 -21.85 20.81 26.48
N VAL A 94 -22.88 19.96 26.49
CA VAL A 94 -24.26 20.31 26.09
C VAL A 94 -25.17 20.38 27.32
N ASP A 95 -25.77 21.55 27.56
CA ASP A 95 -26.81 21.70 28.57
C ASP A 95 -28.12 21.06 28.09
N ARG A 96 -28.81 20.37 29.00
CA ARG A 96 -30.11 19.76 28.80
C ARG A 96 -31.15 20.21 29.84
N SER A 97 -30.82 21.22 30.65
CA SER A 97 -31.73 21.82 31.63
C SER A 97 -33.03 22.33 30.98
N GLY A 98 -34.09 22.50 31.78
CA GLY A 98 -35.37 23.01 31.30
C GLY A 98 -35.29 24.35 30.54
N SER A 99 -34.25 25.16 30.77
CA SER A 99 -34.01 26.39 30.01
C SER A 99 -33.75 26.16 28.52
N MET A 100 -33.26 24.96 28.16
CA MET A 100 -32.97 24.58 26.78
C MET A 100 -34.21 24.24 25.95
N LEU A 101 -35.38 24.14 26.59
CA LEU A 101 -36.69 24.02 25.93
C LEU A 101 -37.26 25.37 25.48
N ALA A 102 -36.62 26.49 25.82
CA ALA A 102 -37.05 27.80 25.40
C ALA A 102 -37.10 27.92 23.86
N LEU A 103 -38.09 28.66 23.36
CA LEU A 103 -38.37 28.87 21.93
C LEU A 103 -37.96 30.27 21.46
N ASP A 104 -37.07 30.93 22.19
CA ASP A 104 -36.58 32.28 21.90
C ASP A 104 -35.64 32.35 20.68
N LEU A 105 -35.14 31.20 20.22
CA LEU A 105 -34.35 31.06 18.99
C LEU A 105 -35.18 30.51 17.82
N ALA A 106 -36.51 30.40 17.96
CA ALA A 106 -37.37 29.90 16.91
C ALA A 106 -37.63 30.98 15.84
N ASP A 107 -37.49 30.61 14.57
CA ASP A 107 -37.94 31.44 13.45
C ASP A 107 -39.49 31.44 13.38
N SER A 108 -40.06 32.48 12.78
CA SER A 108 -41.53 32.73 12.72
C SER A 108 -42.37 31.60 12.10
N VAL A 109 -41.73 30.66 11.40
CA VAL A 109 -42.37 29.57 10.67
C VAL A 109 -42.24 28.21 11.38
N VAL A 110 -41.21 28.00 12.20
CA VAL A 110 -40.94 26.70 12.84
C VAL A 110 -40.54 26.90 14.29
N ARG A 111 -41.36 26.39 15.21
CA ARG A 111 -41.00 26.33 16.64
C ARG A 111 -39.84 25.36 16.83
N ARG A 112 -38.66 25.89 17.18
CA ARG A 112 -37.47 25.12 17.54
C ARG A 112 -37.04 25.49 18.95
N SER A 113 -36.71 24.49 19.75
CA SER A 113 -36.09 24.73 21.07
C SER A 113 -34.63 25.15 20.91
N ARG A 114 -34.05 25.79 21.93
CA ARG A 114 -32.59 26.04 21.97
C ARG A 114 -31.79 24.75 21.77
N LEU A 115 -32.26 23.63 22.34
CA LEU A 115 -31.60 22.33 22.16
C LEU A 115 -31.61 21.87 20.69
N ASP A 116 -32.68 22.14 19.95
CA ASP A 116 -32.76 21.80 18.53
C ASP A 116 -31.82 22.66 17.68
N VAL A 117 -31.66 23.93 18.04
CA VAL A 117 -30.68 24.83 17.41
C VAL A 117 -29.24 24.34 17.69
N VAL A 118 -28.95 23.90 18.91
CA VAL A 118 -27.63 23.34 19.25
C VAL A 118 -27.31 22.11 18.41
N LYS A 119 -28.26 21.19 18.21
CA LYS A 119 -28.06 20.00 17.35
C LYS A 119 -27.67 20.40 15.92
N ASP A 120 -28.35 21.39 15.36
CA ASP A 120 -28.08 21.89 14.01
C ASP A 120 -26.69 22.54 13.91
N VAL A 121 -26.31 23.34 14.91
CA VAL A 121 -24.97 23.94 14.97
C VAL A 121 -23.88 22.87 15.09
N VAL A 122 -24.09 21.84 15.92
CA VAL A 122 -23.14 20.74 16.08
C VAL A 122 -23.01 19.94 14.78
N ASP A 123 -24.10 19.66 14.07
CA ASP A 123 -24.04 18.96 12.77
C ASP A 123 -23.24 19.76 11.73
N ARG A 124 -23.48 21.08 11.63
CA ARG A 124 -22.68 21.97 10.77
C ARG A 124 -21.22 22.06 11.18
N PHE A 125 -20.94 22.10 12.49
CA PHE A 125 -19.57 22.10 13.01
C PHE A 125 -18.81 20.82 12.64
N VAL A 126 -19.45 19.65 12.74
CA VAL A 126 -18.82 18.36 12.42
C VAL A 126 -18.67 18.16 10.92
N ARG A 127 -19.74 18.36 10.15
CA ARG A 127 -19.76 18.10 8.71
C ARG A 127 -19.08 19.19 7.88
N GLY A 128 -19.08 20.41 8.40
CA GLY A 128 -18.73 21.61 7.65
C GLY A 128 -19.88 22.10 6.79
N ASP A 129 -19.84 23.39 6.47
CA ASP A 129 -20.75 24.06 5.55
C ASP A 129 -19.98 25.11 4.72
N THR A 130 -20.67 26.06 4.09
CA THR A 130 -20.04 27.14 3.33
C THR A 130 -19.21 28.11 4.18
N THR A 131 -19.41 28.11 5.49
CA THR A 131 -18.80 29.03 6.45
C THR A 131 -17.78 28.34 7.38
N MET A 132 -17.96 27.06 7.69
CA MET A 132 -17.10 26.28 8.56
C MET A 132 -16.43 25.13 7.82
N ALA A 133 -15.11 25.03 7.94
CA ALA A 133 -14.38 23.84 7.49
C ALA A 133 -14.78 22.64 8.39
N GLY A 134 -15.31 21.58 7.77
CA GLY A 134 -15.74 20.38 8.50
C GLY A 134 -14.59 19.70 9.24
N ARG A 135 -14.90 19.15 10.41
CA ARG A 135 -13.93 18.60 11.38
C ARG A 135 -13.58 17.14 11.08
N ARG A 136 -13.22 16.84 9.82
CA ARG A 136 -12.84 15.47 9.41
C ARG A 136 -11.42 15.14 9.90
N GLY A 137 -11.34 14.33 10.96
CA GLY A 137 -10.07 13.89 11.55
C GLY A 137 -9.82 14.38 12.98
N ASP A 138 -10.68 15.26 13.50
CA ASP A 138 -10.66 15.66 14.91
C ASP A 138 -11.31 14.57 15.79
N LEU A 139 -10.82 14.42 17.02
CA LEU A 139 -11.43 13.55 18.03
C LEU A 139 -12.52 14.34 18.77
N LEU A 140 -13.75 13.84 18.77
CA LEU A 140 -14.89 14.50 19.38
C LEU A 140 -15.40 13.70 20.59
N SER A 141 -15.65 14.39 21.69
CA SER A 141 -16.34 13.87 22.87
C SER A 141 -17.56 14.74 23.19
N ILE A 142 -18.61 14.15 23.76
CA ILE A 142 -19.82 14.87 24.16
C ILE A 142 -20.11 14.56 25.63
N VAL A 143 -20.33 15.61 26.42
CA VAL A 143 -20.78 15.55 27.81
C VAL A 143 -22.09 16.30 27.92
N GLN A 144 -23.14 15.65 28.39
CA GLN A 144 -24.39 16.33 28.72
C GLN A 144 -24.47 16.66 30.21
N PHE A 145 -25.06 17.79 30.54
CA PHE A 145 -25.35 18.19 31.92
C PHE A 145 -26.71 18.89 32.02
N GLY A 146 -27.25 19.03 33.23
CA GLY A 146 -28.61 19.53 33.46
C GLY A 146 -29.58 18.44 33.92
N THR A 147 -30.65 18.85 34.61
CA THR A 147 -31.70 18.00 35.19
C THR A 147 -32.97 18.03 34.38
#